data_AF-A0A8J6SV18-F1
#
_entry.id   AF-A0A8J6SV18-F1
#
_cell.length_a   1.000
_cell.length_b   1.000
_cell.length_c   1.000
_cell.angle_alpha   90.00
_cell.angle_beta   90.00
_cell.angle_gamma   90.00
#
_symmetry.space_group_name_H-M   'P 1'
#
loop_
_entity.id
_entity.type
_entity.pdbx_description
1 polymer ?
#
loop_
_entity_poly.entity_id
_entity_poly.type
_entity_poly.pdbx_seq_one_letter_code
_entity_poly.pdbx_strand_id
1 'polypeptide(L)'
;MLIKCLSFGAPTLTDQYPFDAQKRKTGMLPAPPPPTANTLIIGVTQSGETADTLAALEIEKNRSVKQRLLGITNKTGSSLEKLVDHTIHTQAGIEVGIAATKTFVAQLIAFYCLALDLAYYRQILPVEKFHQIMAQLRQIPAKIDIILQTQKDDIEKLAQELKGTQNWILLGRGINFTIALEGALKLKETSYIHAEGYHSGEFLHGPIAILDSKVAVVAIAMPGVVYEKVLANAQKAKACGVRLIGVTSIKSEIFDDVLSVPEVDELLSPLLTVIPLQILAYYLGVHRGVDVDHPRNLTKAITHE
;
A
#
# COMPACT_ATOMS: atom_id res chain seq x y z
N MET A 1 6.38 3.44 4.96
CA MET A 1 6.84 4.72 5.55
C MET A 1 6.05 5.84 4.89
N LEU A 2 5.06 6.42 5.58
CA LEU A 2 4.18 7.46 5.02
C LEU A 2 3.68 8.35 6.16
N ILE A 3 3.95 9.65 6.08
CA ILE A 3 3.24 10.69 6.84
C ILE A 3 2.21 11.25 5.87
N LYS A 4 0.93 11.17 6.24
CA LYS A 4 -0.16 11.74 5.45
C LYS A 4 -0.73 12.94 6.21
N CYS A 5 -0.65 14.12 5.61
CA CYS A 5 -1.36 15.30 6.07
C CYS A 5 -2.75 15.32 5.45
N LEU A 6 -3.79 15.40 6.29
CA LEU A 6 -5.16 15.66 5.85
C LEU A 6 -5.53 17.09 6.29
N SER A 7 -5.76 17.97 5.30
CA SER A 7 -6.22 19.35 5.51
C SER A 7 -7.73 19.45 5.24
N PHE A 8 -8.45 20.21 6.06
CA PHE A 8 -9.91 20.41 5.95
C PHE A 8 -10.26 21.91 5.73
N GLY A 9 -10.16 22.43 4.48
CA GLY A 9 -10.70 23.71 3.89
C GLY A 9 -10.33 25.06 4.54
N ALA A 10 -10.20 26.26 3.92
CA ALA A 10 -10.11 26.88 2.56
C ALA A 10 -9.43 28.29 2.72
N PRO A 11 -9.29 29.14 1.66
CA PRO A 11 -8.13 29.32 0.78
C PRO A 11 -6.86 29.94 1.42
N THR A 12 -5.78 29.86 0.63
CA THR A 12 -4.40 30.33 0.83
C THR A 12 -4.21 31.66 1.57
N LEU A 13 -3.37 31.64 2.60
CA LEU A 13 -2.47 32.74 2.95
C LEU A 13 -1.05 32.30 2.56
N THR A 14 -0.69 32.58 1.32
CA THR A 14 0.74 32.69 0.94
C THR A 14 1.27 34.00 1.50
N ASP A 15 2.56 33.98 1.83
CA ASP A 15 3.39 35.08 2.31
C ASP A 15 3.31 35.37 3.82
N GLN A 16 4.23 34.73 4.57
CA GLN A 16 5.07 35.35 5.62
C GLN A 16 5.88 34.28 6.38
N TYR A 17 6.89 33.69 5.74
CA TYR A 17 7.98 33.06 6.49
C TYR A 17 9.32 33.32 5.80
N PRO A 18 10.24 34.08 6.42
CA PRO A 18 11.58 34.26 5.87
C PRO A 18 12.32 32.91 5.96
N PHE A 19 12.65 32.38 4.78
CA PHE A 19 13.44 31.16 4.63
C PHE A 19 14.90 31.47 5.01
N ASP A 20 15.32 31.01 6.19
CA ASP A 20 16.72 31.13 6.61
C ASP A 20 17.53 29.94 6.07
N ALA A 21 18.34 30.21 5.04
CA ALA A 21 19.01 29.22 4.22
C ALA A 21 20.29 28.62 4.83
N GLN A 22 20.59 28.88 6.12
CA GLN A 22 21.89 28.51 6.72
C GLN A 22 21.93 27.23 7.58
N LYS A 23 20.85 26.45 7.70
CA LYS A 23 20.89 25.14 8.39
C LYS A 23 20.86 23.96 7.41
N ARG A 24 21.89 23.84 6.56
CA ARG A 24 22.16 22.64 5.75
C ARG A 24 23.43 21.94 6.26
N LYS A 25 23.37 21.30 7.42
CA LYS A 25 24.45 20.40 7.91
C LYS A 25 23.99 19.18 8.71
N THR A 26 22.69 18.85 8.69
CA THR A 26 22.15 17.62 9.27
C THR A 26 21.28 16.96 8.22
N GLY A 27 21.28 15.62 8.14
CA GLY A 27 20.50 14.82 7.19
C GLY A 27 18.99 14.94 7.41
N MET A 28 18.44 16.15 7.26
CA MET A 28 17.04 16.47 7.50
C MET A 28 16.15 15.97 6.38
N LEU A 29 15.08 15.29 6.77
CA LEU A 29 13.87 15.10 5.98
C LEU A 29 13.45 16.41 5.29
N PRO A 30 13.01 16.39 4.01
CA PRO A 30 12.58 17.60 3.32
C PRO A 30 11.48 18.30 4.12
N ALA A 31 11.58 19.64 4.21
CA ALA A 31 10.67 20.46 5.00
C ALA A 31 9.21 20.20 4.57
N PRO A 32 8.34 19.72 5.47
CA PRO A 32 6.93 19.55 5.15
C PRO A 32 6.31 20.90 4.82
N PRO A 33 5.42 20.98 3.81
CA PRO A 33 4.69 22.21 3.51
C PRO A 33 3.99 22.72 4.78
N PRO A 34 3.89 24.04 4.98
CA PRO A 34 3.31 24.58 6.20
C PRO A 34 1.89 24.02 6.38
N PRO A 35 1.61 23.31 7.49
CA PRO A 35 0.29 22.77 7.70
C PRO A 35 -0.69 23.93 7.85
N THR A 36 -1.81 23.85 7.15
CA THR A 36 -2.91 24.82 7.27
C THR A 36 -3.55 24.72 8.66
N ALA A 37 -4.36 25.70 9.04
CA ALA A 37 -5.22 25.55 10.21
C ALA A 37 -6.06 24.26 10.11
N ASN A 38 -6.34 23.62 11.24
CA ASN A 38 -7.14 22.39 11.34
C ASN A 38 -6.59 21.20 10.54
N THR A 39 -5.26 21.02 10.50
CA THR A 39 -4.63 19.85 9.87
C THR A 39 -4.52 18.70 10.87
N LEU A 40 -4.90 17.50 10.45
CA LEU A 40 -4.61 16.26 11.16
C LEU A 40 -3.34 15.63 10.55
N ILE A 41 -2.35 15.38 11.38
CA ILE A 41 -1.09 14.74 10.99
C ILE A 41 -1.12 13.31 11.51
N ILE A 42 -0.97 12.35 10.60
CA ILE A 42 -1.03 10.92 10.93
C ILE A 42 0.34 10.29 10.72
N GLY A 43 0.94 9.82 11.81
CA GLY A 43 2.15 9.00 11.78
C GLY A 43 1.81 7.52 11.76
N VAL A 44 2.37 6.78 10.80
CA VAL A 44 2.10 5.34 10.62
C VAL A 44 3.38 4.56 10.74
N THR A 45 3.45 3.65 11.71
CA THR A 45 4.59 2.76 11.90
C THR A 45 4.12 1.45 12.53
N GLN A 46 4.54 0.31 11.99
CA GLN A 46 4.20 -0.99 12.55
C GLN A 46 4.79 -1.15 13.96
N SER A 47 6.07 -0.79 14.12
CA SER A 47 6.81 -0.99 15.35
C SER A 47 6.56 0.09 16.39
N GLY A 48 6.12 1.29 15.97
CA GLY A 48 6.07 2.45 16.85
C GLY A 48 7.44 3.09 17.13
N GLU A 49 8.51 2.59 16.48
CA GLU A 49 9.91 2.97 16.75
C GLU A 49 10.65 3.48 15.50
N THR A 50 9.97 3.67 14.36
CA THR A 50 10.62 4.10 13.12
C THR A 50 11.17 5.52 13.25
N ALA A 51 12.49 5.67 13.24
CA ALA A 51 13.19 6.92 13.55
C ALA A 51 12.70 8.11 12.74
N ASP A 52 12.65 7.99 11.41
CA ASP A 52 12.17 9.08 10.53
C ASP A 52 10.72 9.50 10.80
N THR A 53 9.86 8.55 11.16
CA THR A 53 8.44 8.83 11.47
C THR A 53 8.34 9.58 12.79
N LEU A 54 9.10 9.18 13.79
CA LEU A 54 9.16 9.85 15.08
C LEU A 54 9.79 11.24 14.97
N ALA A 55 10.90 11.37 14.25
CA ALA A 55 11.57 12.64 14.01
C ALA A 55 10.65 13.67 13.34
N ALA A 56 9.90 13.24 12.33
CA ALA A 56 8.95 14.12 11.67
C ALA A 56 7.77 14.52 12.57
N LEU A 57 7.23 13.61 13.37
CA LEU A 57 6.18 13.94 14.34
C LEU A 57 6.68 14.89 15.44
N GLU A 58 7.93 14.75 15.88
CA GLU A 58 8.57 15.64 16.85
C GLU A 58 8.72 17.05 16.27
N ILE A 59 9.11 17.16 15.00
CA ILE A 59 9.15 18.45 14.28
C ILE A 59 7.76 19.10 14.29
N GLU A 60 6.72 18.34 13.96
CA GLU A 60 5.34 18.84 13.89
C GLU A 60 4.77 19.21 15.27
N LYS A 61 5.08 18.44 16.31
CA LYS A 61 4.69 18.72 17.70
C LYS A 61 5.25 20.05 18.21
N ASN A 62 6.45 20.41 17.78
CA ASN A 62 7.17 21.60 18.22
C ASN A 62 6.91 22.84 17.32
N ARG A 63 6.00 22.76 16.34
CA ARG A 63 5.61 23.93 15.54
C ARG A 63 4.83 24.95 16.37
N SER A 64 4.98 26.23 16.02
CA SER A 64 4.23 27.34 16.66
C SER A 64 2.71 27.20 16.48
N VAL A 65 2.27 26.66 15.34
CA VAL A 65 0.86 26.33 15.10
C VAL A 65 0.61 24.90 15.55
N LYS A 66 -0.14 24.74 16.65
CA LYS A 66 -0.48 23.41 17.17
C LYS A 66 -1.38 22.67 16.20
N GLN A 67 -0.91 21.52 15.72
CA GLN A 67 -1.68 20.58 14.91
C GLN A 67 -2.12 19.39 15.76
N ARG A 68 -3.15 18.67 15.30
CA ARG A 68 -3.54 17.41 15.94
C ARG A 68 -2.67 16.29 15.42
N LEU A 69 -2.08 15.51 16.33
CA LEU A 69 -1.26 14.36 15.99
C LEU A 69 -1.99 13.05 16.30
N LEU A 70 -1.98 12.13 15.35
CA LEU A 70 -2.55 10.79 15.48
C LEU A 70 -1.50 9.74 15.10
N GLY A 71 -1.33 8.73 15.94
CA GLY A 71 -0.52 7.56 15.64
C GLY A 71 -1.36 6.39 15.15
N ILE A 72 -0.85 5.63 14.18
CA ILE A 72 -1.36 4.29 13.84
C ILE A 72 -0.20 3.31 14.02
N THR A 73 -0.31 2.41 15.00
CA THR A 73 0.74 1.44 15.34
C THR A 73 0.19 0.08 15.74
N ASN A 74 1.02 -0.95 15.62
CA ASN A 74 0.68 -2.29 16.10
C ASN A 74 1.23 -2.58 17.51
N LYS A 75 2.19 -1.79 17.99
CA LYS A 75 2.87 -2.01 19.28
C LYS A 75 2.42 -1.01 20.33
N THR A 76 1.87 -1.54 21.42
CA THR A 76 1.49 -0.79 22.63
C THR A 76 2.71 -0.31 23.41
N GLY A 77 2.63 0.86 24.04
CA GLY A 77 3.69 1.45 24.85
C GLY A 77 4.91 1.92 24.05
N SER A 78 4.75 2.13 22.74
CA SER A 78 5.83 2.51 21.83
C SER A 78 6.22 3.99 21.96
N SER A 79 7.37 4.38 21.41
CA SER A 79 7.80 5.79 21.39
C SER A 79 6.78 6.69 20.69
N LEU A 80 6.10 6.18 19.66
CA LEU A 80 4.99 6.87 18.99
C LEU A 80 3.90 7.30 19.98
N GLU A 81 3.47 6.43 20.89
CA GLU A 81 2.40 6.73 21.85
C GLU A 81 2.75 7.80 22.87
N LYS A 82 4.05 7.95 23.17
CA LYS A 82 4.53 9.05 24.02
C LYS A 82 4.53 10.38 23.27
N LEU A 83 4.56 10.33 21.93
CA LEU A 83 4.73 11.49 21.08
C LEU A 83 3.39 12.13 20.69
N VAL A 84 2.37 11.32 20.40
CA VAL A 84 1.06 11.77 19.88
C VAL A 84 -0.03 11.77 20.96
N ASP A 85 -1.09 12.57 20.77
CA ASP A 85 -2.21 12.67 21.72
C ASP A 85 -3.16 11.48 21.65
N HIS A 86 -3.28 10.88 20.45
CA HIS A 86 -4.20 9.80 20.16
C HIS A 86 -3.52 8.73 19.32
N THR A 87 -3.87 7.48 19.56
CA THR A 87 -3.31 6.34 18.83
C THR A 87 -4.40 5.34 18.47
N ILE A 88 -4.42 4.90 17.21
CA ILE A 88 -5.19 3.76 16.75
C ILE A 88 -4.27 2.54 16.76
N HIS A 89 -4.65 1.51 17.51
CA HIS A 89 -3.92 0.24 17.55
C HIS A 89 -4.47 -0.71 16.50
N THR A 90 -3.60 -1.23 15.63
CA THR A 90 -4.04 -2.16 14.57
C THR A 90 -4.36 -3.55 15.07
N GLN A 91 -3.86 -3.93 16.26
CA GLN A 91 -4.13 -5.22 16.93
C GLN A 91 -3.89 -6.46 16.04
N ALA A 92 -2.94 -6.40 15.11
CA ALA A 92 -2.61 -7.51 14.21
C ALA A 92 -1.78 -8.63 14.90
N GLY A 93 -1.49 -8.48 16.20
CA GLY A 93 -0.60 -9.36 16.94
C GLY A 93 0.87 -9.24 16.50
N ILE A 94 1.74 -10.09 17.05
CA ILE A 94 3.17 -10.08 16.70
C ILE A 94 3.35 -10.52 15.25
N GLU A 95 3.91 -9.66 14.42
CA GLU A 95 4.40 -10.02 13.09
C GLU A 95 5.88 -10.32 13.23
N VAL A 96 6.37 -11.48 12.79
CA VAL A 96 7.78 -11.91 12.98
C VAL A 96 8.64 -11.56 11.76
N GLY A 97 8.19 -11.93 10.56
CA GLY A 97 8.89 -11.64 9.31
C GLY A 97 9.16 -10.15 9.09
N ILE A 98 10.24 -9.85 8.37
CA ILE A 98 10.66 -8.48 8.08
C ILE A 98 9.69 -7.80 7.11
N ALA A 99 9.24 -8.52 6.08
CA ALA A 99 8.27 -8.01 5.12
C ALA A 99 6.87 -7.95 5.76
N ALA A 100 6.32 -6.74 5.90
CA ALA A 100 5.00 -6.54 6.47
C ALA A 100 3.90 -7.18 5.61
N THR A 101 2.95 -7.87 6.25
CA THR A 101 1.81 -8.55 5.60
C THR A 101 0.50 -8.21 6.33
N LYS A 102 0.23 -8.86 7.45
CA LYS A 102 -0.98 -8.64 8.24
C LYS A 102 -1.04 -7.24 8.84
N THR A 103 0.10 -6.66 9.18
CA THR A 103 0.14 -5.29 9.71
C THR A 103 -0.20 -4.27 8.64
N PHE A 104 0.20 -4.49 7.38
CA PHE A 104 -0.21 -3.67 6.25
C PHE A 104 -1.73 -3.70 6.05
N VAL A 105 -2.33 -4.90 6.03
CA VAL A 105 -3.80 -5.05 5.89
C VAL A 105 -4.53 -4.40 7.07
N ALA A 106 -4.06 -4.60 8.30
CA ALA A 106 -4.65 -3.99 9.49
C ALA A 106 -4.51 -2.46 9.50
N GLN A 107 -3.39 -1.91 9.00
CA GLN A 107 -3.22 -0.47 8.79
C GLN A 107 -4.20 0.08 7.74
N LEU A 108 -4.42 -0.63 6.63
CA LEU A 108 -5.45 -0.24 5.66
C LEU A 108 -6.84 -0.22 6.32
N ILE A 109 -7.20 -1.25 7.10
CA ILE A 109 -8.47 -1.29 7.84
C ILE A 109 -8.59 -0.10 8.79
N ALA A 110 -7.53 0.23 9.53
CA ALA A 110 -7.51 1.41 10.40
C ALA A 110 -7.78 2.71 9.63
N PHE A 111 -7.19 2.86 8.43
CA PHE A 111 -7.48 4.00 7.56
C PHE A 111 -8.91 4.01 7.03
N TYR A 112 -9.48 2.85 6.65
CA TYR A 112 -10.89 2.77 6.25
C TYR A 112 -11.82 3.18 7.40
N CYS A 113 -11.59 2.64 8.60
CA CYS A 113 -12.37 2.99 9.79
C CYS A 113 -12.29 4.49 10.09
N LEU A 114 -11.08 5.07 10.08
CA LEU A 114 -10.89 6.50 10.30
C LEU A 114 -11.58 7.35 9.22
N ALA A 115 -11.45 6.97 7.95
CA ALA A 115 -12.09 7.70 6.85
C ALA A 115 -13.62 7.62 6.91
N LEU A 116 -14.18 6.45 7.25
CA LEU A 116 -15.62 6.26 7.41
C LEU A 116 -16.17 7.02 8.61
N ASP A 117 -15.45 7.03 9.74
CA ASP A 117 -15.82 7.78 10.94
C ASP A 117 -15.86 9.29 10.63
N LEU A 118 -14.81 9.81 9.99
CA LEU A 118 -14.77 11.21 9.54
C LEU A 118 -15.88 11.53 8.54
N ALA A 119 -16.18 10.63 7.60
CA ALA A 119 -17.25 10.83 6.63
C ALA A 119 -18.63 10.86 7.30
N TYR A 120 -18.84 10.01 8.30
CA TYR A 120 -20.07 9.96 9.09
C TYR A 120 -20.26 11.25 9.89
N TYR A 121 -19.25 11.69 10.65
CA TYR A 121 -19.33 12.94 11.42
C TYR A 121 -19.51 14.19 10.55
N ARG A 122 -18.92 14.19 9.34
CA ARG A 122 -19.08 15.30 8.39
C ARG A 122 -20.39 15.22 7.58
N GLN A 123 -21.17 14.15 7.71
CA GLN A 123 -22.41 13.92 6.96
C GLN A 123 -22.23 14.03 5.44
N ILE A 124 -21.06 13.65 4.93
CA ILE A 124 -20.74 13.73 3.48
C ILE A 124 -21.07 12.45 2.72
N LEU A 125 -21.51 11.41 3.44
CA LEU A 125 -21.88 10.11 2.88
C LEU A 125 -23.32 9.80 3.29
N PRO A 126 -24.19 9.37 2.35
CA PRO A 126 -25.51 8.87 2.70
C PRO A 126 -25.43 7.71 3.69
N VAL A 127 -26.33 7.69 4.68
CA VAL A 127 -26.34 6.70 5.77
C VAL A 127 -26.46 5.27 5.22
N GLU A 128 -27.20 5.09 4.13
CA GLU A 128 -27.35 3.81 3.44
C GLU A 128 -26.03 3.34 2.85
N LYS A 129 -25.27 4.24 2.20
CA LYS A 129 -23.96 3.90 1.63
C LYS A 129 -22.94 3.60 2.73
N PHE A 130 -22.98 4.34 3.85
CA PHE A 130 -22.17 4.03 5.04
C PHE A 130 -22.42 2.61 5.55
N HIS A 131 -23.69 2.23 5.76
CA HIS A 131 -24.05 0.89 6.22
C HIS A 131 -23.67 -0.20 5.21
N GLN A 132 -23.82 0.06 3.91
CA GLN A 132 -23.38 -0.86 2.86
C GLN A 132 -21.87 -1.11 2.91
N ILE A 133 -21.04 -0.06 3.00
CA ILE A 133 -19.59 -0.20 3.08
C ILE A 133 -19.20 -0.96 4.36
N MET A 134 -19.80 -0.61 5.50
CA MET A 134 -19.55 -1.30 6.77
C MET A 134 -19.95 -2.78 6.73
N ALA A 135 -21.05 -3.12 6.06
CA ALA A 135 -21.46 -4.51 5.87
C ALA A 135 -20.44 -5.29 5.03
N GLN A 136 -19.96 -4.71 3.93
CA GLN A 136 -18.93 -5.35 3.10
C GLN A 136 -17.57 -5.45 3.83
N LEU A 137 -17.19 -4.43 4.60
CA LEU A 137 -15.95 -4.44 5.38
C LEU A 137 -15.94 -5.61 6.40
N ARG A 138 -17.08 -5.90 7.03
CA ARG A 138 -17.23 -7.07 7.94
C ARG A 138 -17.09 -8.42 7.23
N GLN A 139 -17.32 -8.48 5.92
CA GLN A 139 -17.17 -9.71 5.13
C GLN A 139 -15.73 -9.94 4.64
N ILE A 140 -14.86 -8.94 4.74
CA ILE A 140 -13.47 -9.03 4.25
C ILE A 140 -12.71 -10.22 4.84
N PRO A 141 -12.76 -10.52 6.17
CA PRO A 141 -12.06 -11.68 6.72
C PRO A 141 -12.43 -13.00 6.03
N ALA A 142 -13.74 -13.27 5.88
CA ALA A 142 -14.21 -14.47 5.19
C ALA A 142 -13.79 -14.51 3.71
N LYS A 143 -13.70 -13.36 3.04
CA LYS A 143 -13.20 -13.27 1.66
C LYS A 143 -11.70 -13.51 1.57
N ILE A 144 -10.91 -13.08 2.56
CA ILE A 144 -9.48 -13.41 2.66
C ILE A 144 -9.31 -14.92 2.86
N ASP A 145 -10.11 -15.55 3.72
CA ASP A 145 -10.06 -17.00 3.94
C ASP A 145 -10.32 -17.78 2.65
N ILE A 146 -11.28 -17.33 1.83
CA ILE A 146 -11.55 -17.93 0.51
C ILE A 146 -10.29 -17.86 -0.37
N ILE A 147 -9.60 -16.71 -0.44
CA ILE A 147 -8.37 -16.57 -1.24
C ILE A 147 -7.31 -17.54 -0.74
N LEU A 148 -7.07 -17.58 0.57
CA LEU A 148 -6.04 -18.43 1.20
C LEU A 148 -6.29 -19.92 0.97
N GLN A 149 -7.56 -20.34 0.95
CA GLN A 149 -7.95 -21.74 0.76
C GLN A 149 -7.97 -22.17 -0.71
N THR A 150 -8.27 -21.25 -1.63
CA THR A 150 -8.55 -21.61 -3.03
C THR A 150 -7.46 -21.22 -4.02
N GLN A 151 -6.58 -20.27 -3.69
CA GLN A 151 -5.59 -19.74 -4.63
C GLN A 151 -4.15 -20.18 -4.34
N LYS A 152 -3.88 -20.76 -3.16
CA LYS A 152 -2.53 -21.09 -2.71
C LYS A 152 -1.78 -21.98 -3.71
N ASP A 153 -2.38 -23.09 -4.11
CA ASP A 153 -1.71 -24.10 -4.96
C ASP A 153 -1.48 -23.57 -6.39
N ASP A 154 -2.46 -22.85 -6.94
CA ASP A 154 -2.34 -22.23 -8.27
C ASP A 154 -1.25 -21.13 -8.28
N ILE A 155 -1.19 -20.31 -7.22
CA ILE A 155 -0.16 -19.28 -7.08
C ILE A 155 1.23 -19.91 -6.89
N GLU A 156 1.34 -20.97 -6.10
CA GLU A 156 2.60 -21.71 -5.91
C GLU A 156 3.11 -22.27 -7.25
N LYS A 157 2.21 -22.91 -8.01
CA LYS A 157 2.54 -23.43 -9.34
C LYS A 157 3.02 -22.32 -10.29
N LEU A 158 2.30 -21.20 -10.34
CA LEU A 158 2.68 -20.05 -11.15
C LEU A 158 4.04 -19.48 -10.72
N ALA A 159 4.29 -19.39 -9.41
CA ALA A 159 5.56 -18.94 -8.86
C ALA A 159 6.72 -19.87 -9.25
N GLN A 160 6.51 -21.19 -9.22
CA GLN A 160 7.51 -22.16 -9.65
C GLN A 160 7.82 -22.04 -11.15
N GLU A 161 6.82 -21.81 -11.99
CA GLU A 161 6.99 -21.59 -13.43
C GLU A 161 7.76 -20.30 -13.73
N LEU A 162 7.48 -19.24 -12.98
CA LEU A 162 8.06 -17.90 -13.20
C LEU A 162 9.26 -17.57 -12.30
N LYS A 163 9.79 -18.54 -11.53
CA LYS A 163 10.92 -18.32 -10.61
C LYS A 163 12.17 -17.76 -11.29
N GLY A 164 12.35 -18.02 -12.59
CA GLY A 164 13.48 -17.53 -13.39
C GLY A 164 13.35 -16.08 -13.85
N THR A 165 12.14 -15.51 -13.83
CA THR A 165 11.84 -14.16 -14.31
C THR A 165 12.38 -13.10 -13.35
N GLN A 166 13.24 -12.22 -13.84
CA GLN A 166 13.91 -11.20 -13.01
C GLN A 166 13.19 -9.86 -13.00
N ASN A 167 12.48 -9.51 -14.08
CA ASN A 167 11.86 -8.20 -14.26
C ASN A 167 10.34 -8.35 -14.18
N TRP A 168 9.74 -7.62 -13.25
CA TRP A 168 8.31 -7.65 -13.01
C TRP A 168 7.74 -6.25 -12.97
N ILE A 169 6.58 -6.07 -13.61
CA ILE A 169 5.84 -4.82 -13.60
C ILE A 169 4.47 -5.07 -13.01
N LEU A 170 4.10 -4.28 -12.01
CA LEU A 170 2.76 -4.30 -11.43
C LEU A 170 2.01 -3.04 -11.87
N LEU A 171 0.86 -3.21 -12.50
CA LEU A 171 0.01 -2.14 -12.99
C LEU A 171 -1.22 -2.02 -12.09
N GLY A 172 -1.43 -0.82 -11.54
CA GLY A 172 -2.62 -0.48 -10.78
C GLY A 172 -3.19 0.86 -11.21
N ARG A 173 -4.47 1.11 -10.91
CA ARG A 173 -5.13 2.40 -11.17
C ARG A 173 -6.09 2.75 -10.05
N GLY A 174 -6.29 4.05 -9.84
CA GLY A 174 -7.15 4.53 -8.77
C GLY A 174 -6.65 4.02 -7.42
N ILE A 175 -7.56 3.48 -6.60
CA ILE A 175 -7.24 2.99 -5.26
C ILE A 175 -6.29 1.78 -5.26
N ASN A 176 -6.25 1.01 -6.36
CA ASN A 176 -5.37 -0.16 -6.48
C ASN A 176 -3.95 0.18 -6.96
N PHE A 177 -3.65 1.45 -7.31
CA PHE A 177 -2.29 1.85 -7.64
C PHE A 177 -1.32 1.61 -6.48
N THR A 178 -1.74 1.90 -5.24
CA THR A 178 -0.90 1.65 -4.06
C THR A 178 -0.68 0.17 -3.81
N ILE A 179 -1.59 -0.70 -4.24
CA ILE A 179 -1.40 -2.15 -4.15
C ILE A 179 -0.39 -2.66 -5.19
N ALA A 180 -0.34 -2.06 -6.37
CA ALA A 180 0.72 -2.35 -7.34
C ALA A 180 2.11 -1.98 -6.78
N LEU A 181 2.21 -0.84 -6.09
CA LEU A 181 3.45 -0.44 -5.40
C LEU A 181 3.81 -1.42 -4.27
N GLU A 182 2.84 -1.82 -3.45
CA GLU A 182 3.07 -2.78 -2.36
C GLU A 182 3.48 -4.16 -2.88
N GLY A 183 2.80 -4.70 -3.89
CA GLY A 183 3.17 -5.98 -4.50
C GLY A 183 4.58 -5.95 -5.09
N ALA A 184 4.96 -4.85 -5.76
CA ALA A 184 6.32 -4.65 -6.26
C ALA A 184 7.34 -4.62 -5.11
N LEU A 185 7.00 -3.97 -4.00
CA LEU A 185 7.84 -3.96 -2.80
C LEU A 185 8.01 -5.36 -2.22
N LYS A 186 6.93 -6.13 -2.06
CA LYS A 186 6.99 -7.52 -1.55
C LYS A 186 7.87 -8.42 -2.41
N LEU A 187 7.75 -8.34 -3.75
CA LEU A 187 8.62 -9.09 -4.66
C LEU A 187 10.10 -8.73 -4.45
N LYS A 188 10.43 -7.43 -4.36
CA LYS A 188 11.81 -6.97 -4.11
C LYS A 188 12.34 -7.48 -2.77
N GLU A 189 11.55 -7.36 -1.70
CA GLU A 189 11.95 -7.73 -0.35
C GLU A 189 12.15 -9.24 -0.21
N THR A 190 11.23 -10.05 -0.71
CA THR A 190 11.17 -11.49 -0.38
C THR A 190 11.76 -12.42 -1.45
N SER A 191 11.97 -11.93 -2.67
CA SER A 191 12.45 -12.76 -3.79
C SER A 191 13.65 -12.16 -4.56
N TYR A 192 14.05 -10.93 -4.22
CA TYR A 192 15.10 -10.14 -4.89
C TYR A 192 14.86 -9.92 -6.40
N ILE A 193 13.61 -10.03 -6.82
CA ILE A 193 13.17 -9.71 -8.17
C ILE A 193 13.16 -8.20 -8.36
N HIS A 194 13.60 -7.72 -9.52
CA HIS A 194 13.44 -6.31 -9.89
C HIS A 194 11.97 -6.08 -10.26
N ALA A 195 11.21 -5.60 -9.28
CA ALA A 195 9.80 -5.30 -9.44
C ALA A 195 9.50 -3.81 -9.26
N GLU A 196 8.69 -3.27 -10.16
CA GLU A 196 8.24 -1.89 -10.14
C GLU A 196 6.72 -1.78 -10.28
N GLY A 197 6.11 -0.94 -9.45
CA GLY A 197 4.69 -0.64 -9.51
C GLY A 197 4.46 0.66 -10.29
N TYR A 198 3.57 0.63 -11.27
CA TYR A 198 3.22 1.78 -12.11
C TYR A 198 1.73 2.08 -12.06
N HIS A 199 1.41 3.37 -12.16
CA HIS A 199 0.07 3.79 -12.52
C HIS A 199 -0.18 3.33 -13.97
N SER A 200 -1.20 2.50 -14.18
CA SER A 200 -1.41 1.81 -15.47
C SER A 200 -1.51 2.75 -16.68
N GLY A 201 -2.00 3.98 -16.47
CA GLY A 201 -2.05 5.00 -17.53
C GLY A 201 -0.68 5.62 -17.84
N GLU A 202 0.09 5.93 -16.80
CA GLU A 202 1.42 6.57 -16.94
C GLU A 202 2.44 5.60 -17.53
N PHE A 203 2.24 4.30 -17.30
CA PHE A 203 3.08 3.24 -17.83
C PHE A 203 3.25 3.31 -19.36
N LEU A 204 2.24 3.80 -20.08
CA LEU A 204 2.29 3.92 -21.54
C LEU A 204 3.19 5.07 -22.03
N HIS A 205 3.58 6.00 -21.17
CA HIS A 205 4.31 7.22 -21.54
C HIS A 205 5.83 7.09 -21.46
N GLY A 206 6.35 5.86 -21.61
CA GLY A 206 7.79 5.58 -21.57
C GLY A 206 8.10 4.19 -21.01
N PRO A 207 7.64 3.86 -19.79
CA PRO A 207 7.96 2.59 -19.14
C PRO A 207 7.59 1.35 -19.95
N ILE A 208 6.54 1.40 -20.79
CA ILE A 208 6.16 0.31 -21.70
C ILE A 208 7.30 -0.16 -22.63
N ALA A 209 8.29 0.69 -22.91
CA ALA A 209 9.42 0.36 -23.78
C ALA A 209 10.31 -0.77 -23.24
N ILE A 210 10.24 -1.08 -21.94
CA ILE A 210 11.02 -2.18 -21.34
C ILE A 210 10.37 -3.55 -21.51
N LEU A 211 9.12 -3.61 -22.00
CA LEU A 211 8.38 -4.86 -22.11
C LEU A 211 8.90 -5.74 -23.24
N ASP A 212 9.15 -7.00 -22.89
CA ASP A 212 9.44 -8.09 -23.82
C ASP A 212 8.98 -9.43 -23.20
N SER A 213 9.29 -10.54 -23.88
CA SER A 213 8.93 -11.89 -23.43
C SER A 213 9.64 -12.36 -22.14
N LYS A 214 10.59 -11.59 -21.62
CA LYS A 214 11.31 -11.88 -20.36
C LYS A 214 10.76 -11.08 -19.18
N VAL A 215 9.76 -10.22 -19.42
CA VAL A 215 9.09 -9.44 -18.37
C VAL A 215 7.75 -10.10 -18.04
N ALA A 216 7.47 -10.25 -16.74
CA ALA A 216 6.13 -10.59 -16.25
C ALA A 216 5.39 -9.31 -15.86
N VAL A 217 4.12 -9.21 -16.24
CA VAL A 217 3.26 -8.07 -15.92
C VAL A 217 2.07 -8.55 -15.10
N VAL A 218 1.86 -7.95 -13.93
CA VAL A 218 0.66 -8.17 -13.12
C VAL A 218 -0.25 -6.95 -13.26
N ALA A 219 -1.50 -7.12 -13.67
CA ALA A 219 -2.49 -6.06 -13.75
C ALA A 219 -3.59 -6.26 -12.71
N ILE A 220 -3.76 -5.28 -11.81
CA ILE A 220 -4.84 -5.29 -10.81
C ILE A 220 -6.09 -4.69 -11.45
N ALA A 221 -6.98 -5.56 -11.92
CA ALA A 221 -8.15 -5.23 -12.73
C ALA A 221 -9.45 -5.59 -12.00
N MET A 222 -9.74 -4.87 -10.91
CA MET A 222 -11.01 -5.05 -10.18
C MET A 222 -12.16 -4.30 -10.86
N PRO A 223 -13.38 -4.84 -10.85
CA PRO A 223 -14.56 -4.15 -11.37
C PRO A 223 -14.76 -2.82 -10.65
N GLY A 224 -15.07 -1.77 -11.40
CA GLY A 224 -15.13 -0.42 -10.87
C GLY A 224 -14.98 0.66 -11.94
N VAL A 225 -14.84 1.90 -11.52
CA VAL A 225 -14.86 3.08 -12.41
C VAL A 225 -13.66 3.14 -13.36
N VAL A 226 -12.57 2.43 -13.06
CA VAL A 226 -11.36 2.40 -13.90
C VAL A 226 -11.12 1.07 -14.60
N TYR A 227 -12.00 0.07 -14.43
CA TYR A 227 -11.80 -1.30 -14.93
C TYR A 227 -11.48 -1.36 -16.42
N GLU A 228 -12.34 -0.79 -17.27
CA GLU A 228 -12.14 -0.76 -18.73
C GLU A 228 -10.80 -0.14 -19.13
N LYS A 229 -10.38 0.90 -18.40
CA LYS A 229 -9.11 1.57 -18.69
C LYS A 229 -7.91 0.73 -18.25
N VAL A 230 -8.04 -0.05 -17.18
CA VAL A 230 -6.99 -1.00 -16.77
C VAL A 230 -6.89 -2.13 -17.78
N LEU A 231 -8.01 -2.72 -18.23
CA LEU A 231 -8.01 -3.77 -19.25
C LEU A 231 -7.38 -3.29 -20.56
N ALA A 232 -7.75 -2.10 -21.04
CA ALA A 232 -7.18 -1.54 -22.26
C ALA A 232 -5.65 -1.36 -22.17
N ASN A 233 -5.14 -0.96 -21.00
CA ASN A 233 -3.70 -0.82 -20.78
C ASN A 233 -3.01 -2.18 -20.62
N ALA A 234 -3.65 -3.15 -19.98
CA ALA A 234 -3.16 -4.51 -19.86
C ALA A 234 -3.07 -5.22 -21.23
N GLN A 235 -4.05 -5.00 -22.12
CA GLN A 235 -4.01 -5.48 -23.51
C GLN A 235 -2.81 -4.92 -24.29
N LYS A 236 -2.50 -3.64 -24.11
CA LYS A 236 -1.30 -3.03 -24.72
C LYS A 236 -0.01 -3.66 -24.19
N ALA A 237 0.06 -3.95 -22.88
CA ALA A 237 1.19 -4.66 -22.32
C ALA A 237 1.31 -6.10 -22.89
N LYS A 238 0.19 -6.83 -23.00
CA LYS A 238 0.15 -8.16 -23.62
C LYS A 238 0.64 -8.17 -25.07
N ALA A 239 0.31 -7.13 -25.84
CA ALA A 239 0.77 -6.98 -27.22
C ALA A 239 2.30 -6.87 -27.34
N CYS A 240 3.02 -6.55 -26.25
CA CYS A 240 4.49 -6.55 -26.19
C CYS A 240 5.09 -7.96 -25.92
N GLY A 241 4.26 -9.01 -25.83
CA GLY A 241 4.72 -10.39 -25.66
C GLY A 241 5.07 -10.80 -24.22
N VAL A 242 4.69 -9.99 -23.23
CA VAL A 242 4.87 -10.30 -21.80
C VAL A 242 3.99 -11.46 -21.36
N ARG A 243 4.37 -12.14 -20.27
CA ARG A 243 3.44 -12.97 -19.52
C ARG A 243 2.52 -12.07 -18.70
N LEU A 244 1.23 -12.01 -19.03
CA LEU A 244 0.27 -11.12 -18.38
C LEU A 244 -0.59 -11.87 -17.34
N ILE A 245 -0.48 -11.45 -16.08
CA ILE A 245 -1.18 -12.01 -14.92
C ILE A 245 -2.25 -11.01 -14.46
N GLY A 246 -3.49 -11.44 -14.29
CA GLY A 246 -4.58 -10.58 -13.79
C GLY A 246 -4.87 -10.82 -12.31
N VAL A 247 -4.98 -9.76 -11.49
CA VAL A 247 -5.62 -9.83 -10.17
C VAL A 247 -7.02 -9.27 -10.28
N THR A 248 -8.04 -10.13 -10.22
CA THR A 248 -9.42 -9.75 -10.54
C THR A 248 -10.47 -10.71 -9.98
N SER A 249 -11.71 -10.25 -9.88
CA SER A 249 -12.88 -11.08 -9.58
C SER A 249 -13.63 -11.54 -10.83
N ILE A 250 -13.24 -11.08 -12.02
CA ILE A 250 -13.91 -11.43 -13.29
C ILE A 250 -12.96 -12.25 -14.16
N LYS A 251 -13.49 -13.33 -14.76
CA LYS A 251 -12.74 -14.08 -15.77
C LYS A 251 -12.57 -13.25 -17.04
N SER A 252 -11.34 -13.14 -17.52
CA SER A 252 -11.02 -12.47 -18.78
C SER A 252 -9.95 -13.25 -19.52
N GLU A 253 -10.19 -13.50 -20.81
CA GLU A 253 -9.28 -14.24 -21.69
C GLU A 253 -8.01 -13.43 -22.04
N ILE A 254 -7.97 -12.14 -21.69
CA ILE A 254 -6.77 -11.34 -21.91
C ILE A 254 -5.62 -11.78 -21.01
N PHE A 255 -5.89 -12.39 -19.86
CA PHE A 255 -4.85 -12.79 -18.93
C PHE A 255 -4.36 -14.20 -19.25
N ASP A 256 -3.05 -14.41 -19.21
CA ASP A 256 -2.46 -15.75 -19.36
C ASP A 256 -2.63 -16.54 -18.06
N ASP A 257 -2.59 -15.86 -16.91
CA ASP A 257 -2.87 -16.40 -15.59
C ASP A 257 -3.76 -15.44 -14.79
N VAL A 258 -4.56 -15.97 -13.88
CA VAL A 258 -5.46 -15.16 -13.04
C VAL A 258 -5.25 -15.49 -11.58
N LEU A 259 -4.93 -14.47 -10.79
CA LEU A 259 -5.01 -14.49 -9.34
C LEU A 259 -6.41 -14.04 -8.94
N SER A 260 -7.30 -15.00 -8.71
CA SER A 260 -8.71 -14.74 -8.46
C SER A 260 -8.93 -14.20 -7.06
N VAL A 261 -9.76 -13.16 -6.96
CA VAL A 261 -10.23 -12.62 -5.67
C VAL A 261 -11.76 -12.54 -5.65
N PRO A 262 -12.42 -12.70 -4.49
CA PRO A 262 -13.86 -12.51 -4.40
C PRO A 262 -14.29 -11.10 -4.82
N GLU A 263 -15.50 -10.99 -5.39
CA GLU A 263 -16.09 -9.71 -5.74
C GLU A 263 -16.27 -8.81 -4.51
N VAL A 264 -15.96 -7.53 -4.66
CA VAL A 264 -16.16 -6.50 -3.64
C VAL A 264 -16.26 -5.13 -4.31
N ASP A 265 -16.91 -4.15 -3.66
CA ASP A 265 -16.86 -2.75 -4.10
C ASP A 265 -15.39 -2.32 -4.29
N GLU A 266 -15.11 -1.62 -5.40
CA GLU A 266 -13.77 -1.15 -5.78
C GLU A 266 -13.08 -0.41 -4.63
N LEU A 267 -13.84 0.33 -3.81
CA LEU A 267 -13.33 1.03 -2.64
C LEU A 267 -12.65 0.10 -1.63
N LEU A 268 -13.11 -1.14 -1.49
CA LEU A 268 -12.56 -2.11 -0.54
C LEU A 268 -11.65 -3.15 -1.19
N SER A 269 -11.56 -3.15 -2.53
CA SER A 269 -10.75 -4.12 -3.26
C SER A 269 -9.28 -4.19 -2.84
N PRO A 270 -8.61 -3.10 -2.42
CA PRO A 270 -7.22 -3.16 -1.96
C PRO A 270 -6.97 -4.18 -0.84
N LEU A 271 -7.97 -4.42 0.02
CA LEU A 271 -7.88 -5.37 1.13
C LEU A 271 -7.84 -6.83 0.65
N LEU A 272 -8.38 -7.12 -0.55
CA LEU A 272 -8.39 -8.46 -1.13
C LEU A 272 -7.27 -8.63 -2.16
N THR A 273 -7.02 -7.64 -3.00
CA THR A 273 -6.05 -7.73 -4.10
C THR A 273 -4.60 -7.84 -3.63
N VAL A 274 -4.29 -7.36 -2.42
CA VAL A 274 -2.93 -7.48 -1.85
C VAL A 274 -2.60 -8.92 -1.44
N ILE A 275 -3.61 -9.71 -1.06
CA ILE A 275 -3.43 -11.07 -0.52
C ILE A 275 -2.76 -12.01 -1.53
N PRO A 276 -3.27 -12.21 -2.76
CA PRO A 276 -2.61 -13.09 -3.71
C PRO A 276 -1.21 -12.60 -4.12
N LEU A 277 -0.96 -11.29 -4.09
CA LEU A 277 0.38 -10.74 -4.36
C LEU A 277 1.38 -11.08 -3.26
N GLN A 278 0.94 -11.07 -2.00
CA GLN A 278 1.77 -11.51 -0.86
C GLN A 278 2.08 -13.01 -0.97
N ILE A 279 1.09 -13.84 -1.33
CA ILE A 279 1.28 -15.29 -1.55
C ILE A 279 2.25 -15.53 -2.72
N LEU A 280 2.08 -14.82 -3.83
CA LEU A 280 2.96 -14.91 -4.99
C LEU A 280 4.40 -14.54 -4.65
N ALA A 281 4.60 -13.46 -3.91
CA ALA A 281 5.91 -13.02 -3.49
C ALA A 281 6.60 -14.03 -2.57
N TYR A 282 5.84 -14.59 -1.61
CA TYR A 282 6.31 -15.66 -0.73
C TYR A 282 6.82 -16.86 -1.54
N TYR A 283 6.01 -17.40 -2.46
CA TYR A 283 6.40 -18.59 -3.22
C TYR A 283 7.50 -18.33 -4.23
N LEU A 284 7.55 -17.14 -4.85
CA LEU A 284 8.70 -16.76 -5.68
C LEU A 284 10.00 -16.74 -4.87
N GLY A 285 9.96 -16.23 -3.63
CA GLY A 285 11.09 -16.27 -2.70
C GLY A 285 11.51 -17.70 -2.35
N VAL A 286 10.55 -18.54 -1.95
CA VAL A 286 10.78 -19.96 -1.60
C VAL A 286 11.41 -20.71 -2.77
N HIS A 287 10.84 -20.62 -3.98
CA HIS A 287 11.36 -21.34 -5.15
C HIS A 287 12.70 -20.81 -5.67
N ARG A 288 13.09 -19.60 -5.25
CA ARG A 288 14.41 -19.01 -5.51
C ARG A 288 15.41 -19.30 -4.38
N GLY A 289 15.00 -20.03 -3.34
CA GLY A 289 15.87 -20.40 -2.21
C GLY A 289 16.24 -19.22 -1.32
N VAL A 290 15.38 -18.19 -1.25
CA VAL A 290 15.59 -16.99 -0.41
C VAL A 290 15.02 -17.25 0.98
N ASP A 291 15.68 -16.74 2.03
CA ASP A 291 15.09 -16.61 3.37
C ASP A 291 14.03 -15.51 3.34
N VAL A 292 12.76 -15.92 3.23
CA VAL A 292 11.62 -15.00 3.10
C VAL A 292 11.32 -14.27 4.42
N ASP A 293 11.66 -14.87 5.57
CA ASP A 293 11.44 -14.27 6.88
C ASP A 293 12.53 -13.24 7.21
N HIS A 294 13.79 -13.51 6.80
CA HIS A 294 14.95 -12.67 7.03
C HIS A 294 15.68 -12.30 5.73
N PRO A 295 15.06 -11.49 4.86
CA PRO A 295 15.69 -11.01 3.64
C PRO A 295 16.98 -10.23 3.92
N ARG A 296 17.99 -10.45 3.09
CA ARG A 296 19.32 -9.84 3.22
C ARG A 296 19.23 -8.32 3.24
N ASN A 297 20.10 -7.68 4.01
CA ASN A 297 20.24 -6.23 4.11
C ASN A 297 19.01 -5.47 4.62
N LEU A 298 17.96 -6.17 5.09
CA LEU A 298 16.79 -5.55 5.67
C LEU A 298 16.73 -5.82 7.18
N THR A 299 16.20 -4.86 7.91
CA THR A 299 15.85 -4.98 9.31
C THR A 299 14.39 -4.60 9.49
N LYS A 300 13.74 -5.22 10.47
CA LYS A 300 12.30 -5.07 10.70
C LYS A 300 11.87 -3.66 11.13
N ALA A 301 12.75 -2.94 11.81
CA ALA A 301 12.55 -1.55 12.15
C ALA A 301 13.85 -0.80 11.85
N ILE A 302 13.74 0.25 11.04
CA ILE A 302 14.84 1.18 10.83
C ILE A 302 14.87 2.10 12.06
N THR A 303 15.80 1.83 12.95
CA THR A 303 16.05 2.59 14.18
C THR A 303 17.38 3.35 14.15
N HIS A 304 18.03 3.43 12.99
CA HIS A 304 19.34 4.08 12.87
C HIS A 304 19.19 5.56 12.52
N GLU A 305 19.96 6.38 13.24
CA GLU A 305 20.10 7.84 13.13
C GLU A 305 20.83 8.30 11.86
#